data_AF-A0A518C6P3-F1
#
_entry.id   AF-A0A518C6P3-F1
#
_cell.length_a   1.000
_cell.length_b   1.000
_cell.length_c   1.000
_cell.angle_alpha   90.00
_cell.angle_beta   90.00
_cell.angle_gamma   90.00
#
_symmetry.space_group_name_H-M   'P 1'
#
loop_
_entity.id
_entity.type
_entity.pdbx_description
1 polymer ?
#
loop_
_entity_poly.entity_id
_entity_poly.type
_entity_poly.pdbx_seq_one_letter_code
_entity_poly.pdbx_strand_id
1 'polypeptide(L)'
;MLVRAMLLLIVTAVLCPPLTIGQELPPLPSGAKVTLEEDWSSSKIDEKKWYVYRKKWGNGNHGVVPENVTIGKDVVGGKQKNVLVCTAHGDQYDGEVIGWWGNKTRVGGVIVSQQYFASGRFEVVMKIGSQEKHPGGPADPMRPKGCIPALWTYGYRWVEADKSRQGEFQAETPMYNPHMPAYGLAANEYWSELDFPEFGKAGNFENSMYNTFLQNRHDNRFFQIPRAIDGSYHTFVTEWRTHLRPMPAIRDAQVIESEGYYWIQDKSVPFADYLGNPLKKLGDNKYALYEGKIAMHYIDGKKVAGNDKWVPAMSAQLNMGVWLPDWAGPADWKTASMKIASVKVWQYGDEGDVIGVMKGRNPDNFVQDGKPID
;
A
#
# COMPACT_ATOMS: atom_id res chain seq x y z
N MET A 1 -49.28 0.50 -46.81
CA MET A 1 -48.75 1.01 -45.52
C MET A 1 -48.07 -0.14 -44.79
N LEU A 2 -46.74 -0.21 -44.84
CA LEU A 2 -45.94 -1.15 -44.05
C LEU A 2 -44.79 -0.35 -43.46
N VAL A 3 -44.90 0.01 -42.19
CA VAL A 3 -43.81 0.61 -41.41
C VAL A 3 -43.13 -0.57 -40.70
N ARG A 4 -41.91 -0.93 -41.14
CA ARG A 4 -41.03 -1.82 -40.37
C ARG A 4 -40.07 -0.94 -39.58
N ALA A 5 -40.20 -0.99 -38.26
CA ALA A 5 -39.35 -0.31 -37.30
C ALA A 5 -37.91 -0.81 -37.41
N MET A 6 -36.98 0.14 -37.54
CA MET A 6 -35.55 -0.09 -37.50
C MET A 6 -35.11 -0.04 -36.04
N LEU A 7 -34.67 -1.17 -35.48
CA LEU A 7 -34.14 -1.23 -34.12
C LEU A 7 -32.71 -0.68 -34.14
N LEU A 8 -32.53 0.56 -33.66
CA LEU A 8 -31.22 1.19 -33.54
C LEU A 8 -30.54 0.67 -32.26
N LEU A 9 -29.56 -0.22 -32.43
CA LEU A 9 -28.71 -0.69 -31.34
C LEU A 9 -27.72 0.44 -30.99
N ILE A 10 -28.04 1.26 -29.98
CA ILE A 10 -27.09 2.23 -29.43
C ILE A 10 -26.11 1.46 -28.54
N VAL A 11 -24.96 1.09 -29.12
CA VAL A 11 -23.80 0.66 -28.34
C VAL A 11 -23.19 1.94 -27.75
N THR A 12 -23.58 2.28 -26.52
CA THR A 12 -22.82 3.25 -25.71
C THR A 12 -21.50 2.59 -25.33
N ALA A 13 -20.47 2.81 -26.15
CA ALA A 13 -19.10 2.57 -25.75
C ALA A 13 -18.82 3.50 -24.55
N VAL A 14 -18.66 2.91 -23.36
CA VAL A 14 -18.09 3.61 -22.21
C VAL A 14 -16.63 3.86 -22.54
N LEU A 15 -16.35 4.97 -23.21
CA LEU A 15 -15.00 5.46 -23.41
C LEU A 15 -14.48 5.89 -22.04
N CYS A 16 -13.73 4.99 -21.38
CA CYS A 16 -12.87 5.40 -20.28
C CYS A 16 -11.93 6.47 -20.86
N PRO A 17 -11.94 7.71 -20.36
CA PRO A 17 -11.01 8.72 -20.84
C PRO A 17 -9.58 8.19 -20.64
N PRO A 18 -8.68 8.34 -21.62
CA PRO A 18 -7.31 7.89 -21.48
C PRO A 18 -6.70 8.55 -20.24
N LEU A 19 -5.93 7.80 -19.46
CA LEU A 19 -5.18 8.35 -18.33
C LEU A 19 -4.18 9.40 -18.85
N THR A 20 -4.58 10.68 -18.87
CA THR A 20 -3.72 11.78 -19.30
C THR A 20 -2.73 12.12 -18.18
N ILE A 21 -1.44 12.15 -18.49
CA ILE A 21 -0.36 12.60 -17.58
C ILE A 21 -0.36 14.13 -17.54
N GLY A 22 0.05 14.72 -16.41
CA GLY A 22 0.16 16.18 -16.25
C GLY A 22 -1.14 16.90 -15.91
N GLN A 23 -2.24 16.16 -15.75
CA GLN A 23 -3.49 16.68 -15.17
C GLN A 23 -3.24 17.19 -13.74
N GLU A 24 -3.89 18.31 -13.38
CA GLU A 24 -3.82 18.85 -12.03
C GLU A 24 -4.50 17.93 -11.01
N LEU A 25 -4.00 17.97 -9.77
CA LEU A 25 -4.64 17.33 -8.63
C LEU A 25 -6.08 17.84 -8.49
N PRO A 26 -7.10 16.95 -8.52
CA PRO A 26 -8.49 17.38 -8.39
C PRO A 26 -8.77 17.96 -6.99
N PRO A 27 -9.84 18.77 -6.83
CA PRO A 27 -10.32 19.13 -5.50
C PRO A 27 -10.77 17.88 -4.73
N LEU A 28 -10.78 17.98 -3.41
CA LEU A 28 -11.32 16.93 -2.54
C LEU A 28 -12.82 16.72 -2.83
N PRO A 29 -13.33 15.47 -2.80
CA PRO A 29 -14.75 15.22 -2.91
C PRO A 29 -15.52 15.80 -1.71
N SER A 30 -16.80 16.09 -1.92
CA SER A 30 -17.70 16.52 -0.85
C SER A 30 -17.75 15.46 0.25
N GLY A 31 -17.58 15.87 1.51
CA GLY A 31 -17.61 14.98 2.66
C GLY A 31 -16.27 14.33 3.03
N ALA A 32 -15.20 14.58 2.28
CA ALA A 32 -13.85 14.14 2.66
C ALA A 32 -13.46 14.69 4.05
N LYS A 33 -12.90 13.82 4.91
CA LYS A 33 -12.49 14.18 6.28
C LYS A 33 -11.02 13.93 6.49
N VAL A 34 -10.30 14.90 7.05
CA VAL A 34 -8.93 14.68 7.54
C VAL A 34 -9.00 13.66 8.68
N THR A 35 -8.28 12.56 8.53
CA THR A 35 -8.21 11.47 9.52
C THR A 35 -6.82 11.30 10.11
N LEU A 36 -5.79 11.72 9.39
CA LEU A 36 -4.41 11.76 9.88
C LEU A 36 -3.76 13.07 9.45
N GLU A 37 -3.10 13.73 10.39
CA GLU A 37 -2.21 14.85 10.15
C GLU A 37 -0.99 14.71 11.06
N GLU A 38 0.19 14.82 10.46
CA GLU A 38 1.47 14.71 11.13
C GLU A 38 2.51 15.63 10.49
N ASP A 39 3.15 16.45 11.31
CA ASP A 39 4.19 17.42 10.92
C ASP A 39 5.44 17.33 11.80
N TRP A 40 5.49 16.36 12.71
CA TRP A 40 6.59 16.04 13.62
C TRP A 40 6.96 17.18 14.58
N SER A 41 6.12 18.20 14.69
CA SER A 41 6.37 19.40 15.51
C SER A 41 6.56 19.09 17.00
N SER A 42 5.98 17.99 17.48
CA SER A 42 6.14 17.48 18.86
C SER A 42 7.55 16.98 19.18
N SER A 43 8.41 16.81 18.17
CA SER A 43 9.74 16.19 18.26
C SER A 43 9.72 14.73 18.73
N LYS A 44 8.55 14.08 18.72
CA LYS A 44 8.35 12.68 19.15
C LYS A 44 7.41 11.96 18.18
N ILE A 45 7.62 10.66 18.02
CA ILE A 45 6.67 9.80 17.32
C ILE A 45 5.50 9.52 18.28
N ASP A 46 4.28 9.93 17.90
CA ASP A 46 3.08 9.64 18.68
C ASP A 46 2.66 8.19 18.48
N GLU A 47 2.85 7.35 19.51
CA GLU A 47 2.52 5.93 19.50
C GLU A 47 1.02 5.63 19.29
N LYS A 48 0.14 6.62 19.51
CA LYS A 48 -1.29 6.49 19.22
C LYS A 48 -1.60 6.61 17.72
N LYS A 49 -0.72 7.28 16.97
CA LYS A 49 -0.84 7.45 15.52
C LYS A 49 0.05 6.50 14.75
N TRP A 50 1.20 6.14 15.32
CA TRP A 50 2.27 5.43 14.61
C TRP A 50 2.85 4.28 15.43
N TYR A 51 3.45 3.32 14.75
CA TYR A 51 4.41 2.38 15.31
C TYR A 51 5.55 2.18 14.31
N VAL A 52 6.66 1.61 14.76
CA VAL A 52 7.85 1.33 13.95
C VAL A 52 8.10 -0.16 13.94
N TYR A 53 8.47 -0.69 12.78
CA TYR A 53 8.67 -2.13 12.63
C TYR A 53 10.01 -2.59 13.19
N ARG A 54 10.01 -3.76 13.82
CA ARG A 54 11.14 -4.68 13.85
C ARG A 54 10.79 -5.92 13.05
N LYS A 55 10.86 -5.80 11.73
CA LYS A 55 10.33 -6.82 10.83
C LYS A 55 11.21 -7.04 9.59
N LYS A 56 11.42 -8.32 9.24
CA LYS A 56 12.06 -8.74 7.99
C LYS A 56 11.02 -9.34 7.07
N TRP A 57 11.01 -8.87 5.83
CA TRP A 57 10.27 -9.49 4.73
C TRP A 57 11.15 -9.50 3.48
N GLY A 58 10.82 -10.38 2.52
CA GLY A 58 11.62 -10.58 1.32
C GLY A 58 13.03 -11.15 1.60
N ASN A 59 13.85 -11.14 0.56
CA ASN A 59 15.19 -11.72 0.54
C ASN A 59 16.29 -10.64 0.47
N GLY A 60 17.54 -11.06 0.73
CA GLY A 60 18.75 -10.23 0.58
C GLY A 60 18.89 -9.04 1.52
N ASN A 61 18.08 -8.98 2.58
CA ASN A 61 18.09 -7.90 3.56
C ASN A 61 18.01 -8.45 4.98
N HIS A 62 18.26 -7.58 5.96
CA HIS A 62 18.23 -7.92 7.38
C HIS A 62 17.11 -7.17 8.12
N GLY A 63 16.04 -6.85 7.40
CA GLY A 63 14.82 -6.24 7.92
C GLY A 63 14.90 -4.73 8.11
N VAL A 64 13.89 -4.21 8.78
CA VAL A 64 13.81 -2.83 9.23
C VAL A 64 13.70 -2.82 10.74
N VAL A 65 14.21 -1.75 11.38
CA VAL A 65 14.27 -1.66 12.84
C VAL A 65 13.87 -0.27 13.35
N PRO A 66 13.34 -0.18 14.59
CA PRO A 66 13.02 1.09 15.25
C PRO A 66 14.19 2.06 15.34
N GLU A 67 15.42 1.56 15.55
CA GLU A 67 16.63 2.36 15.71
C GLU A 67 16.96 3.21 14.47
N ASN A 68 16.41 2.83 13.31
CA ASN A 68 16.58 3.54 12.05
C ASN A 68 15.47 4.55 11.76
N VAL A 69 14.58 4.81 12.72
CA VAL A 69 13.48 5.77 12.59
C VAL A 69 13.59 6.81 13.70
N THR A 70 13.88 8.06 13.33
CA THR A 70 14.12 9.15 14.30
C THR A 70 13.45 10.45 13.85
N ILE A 71 13.27 11.40 14.78
CA ILE A 71 12.91 12.77 14.43
C ILE A 71 14.18 13.61 14.36
N GLY A 72 14.48 14.13 13.17
CA GLY A 72 15.59 15.05 12.91
C GLY A 72 15.10 16.45 12.57
N LYS A 73 16.03 17.31 12.15
CA LYS A 73 15.74 18.64 11.60
C LYS A 73 16.23 18.74 10.15
N ASP A 74 15.46 19.43 9.31
CA ASP A 74 15.86 19.76 7.94
C ASP A 74 15.19 21.07 7.47
N VAL A 75 15.65 21.63 6.35
CA VAL A 75 15.08 22.82 5.72
C VAL A 75 14.01 22.40 4.71
N VAL A 76 12.74 22.64 5.04
CA VAL A 76 11.59 22.34 4.20
C VAL A 76 10.95 23.66 3.75
N GLY A 77 10.98 23.94 2.44
CA GLY A 77 10.46 25.20 1.90
C GLY A 77 11.13 26.45 2.50
N GLY A 78 12.45 26.39 2.71
CA GLY A 78 13.24 27.50 3.26
C GLY A 78 13.12 27.69 4.78
N LYS A 79 12.44 26.80 5.51
CA LYS A 79 12.29 26.88 6.97
C LYS A 79 12.83 25.62 7.63
N GLN A 80 13.55 25.78 8.73
CA GLN A 80 13.92 24.66 9.60
C GLN A 80 12.65 24.03 10.20
N LYS A 81 12.48 22.72 10.02
CA LYS A 81 11.37 21.93 10.56
C LYS A 81 11.88 20.63 11.14
N ASN A 82 11.10 20.06 12.05
CA ASN A 82 11.27 18.66 12.40
C ASN A 82 10.82 17.79 11.24
N VAL A 83 11.52 16.69 11.01
CA VAL A 83 11.21 15.72 9.95
C VAL A 83 11.44 14.31 10.50
N LEU A 84 10.63 13.36 10.07
CA LEU A 84 10.93 11.95 10.28
C LEU A 84 12.10 11.56 9.36
N VAL A 85 13.09 10.87 9.91
CA VAL A 85 14.26 10.36 9.21
C VAL A 85 14.23 8.84 9.28
N CYS A 86 14.09 8.21 8.12
CA CYS A 86 14.22 6.77 7.93
C CYS A 86 15.60 6.48 7.33
N THR A 87 16.47 5.84 8.11
CA THR A 87 17.86 5.56 7.74
C THR A 87 17.98 4.16 7.14
N ALA A 88 18.78 4.04 6.09
CA ALA A 88 19.19 2.77 5.48
C ALA A 88 20.67 2.52 5.78
N HIS A 89 21.03 1.27 6.08
CA HIS A 89 22.40 0.81 6.27
C HIS A 89 22.85 -0.04 5.09
N GLY A 90 23.85 0.44 4.35
CA GLY A 90 24.35 -0.21 3.15
C GLY A 90 25.36 -1.31 3.44
N ASP A 91 26.05 -1.77 2.39
CA ASP A 91 27.03 -2.86 2.44
C ASP A 91 28.29 -2.51 3.23
N GLN A 92 28.60 -1.21 3.35
CA GLN A 92 29.79 -0.74 4.06
C GLN A 92 29.50 -0.31 5.51
N TYR A 93 28.26 -0.48 5.98
CA TYR A 93 27.87 -0.05 7.32
C TYR A 93 28.64 -0.83 8.41
N ASP A 94 29.29 -0.09 9.31
CA ASP A 94 30.15 -0.62 10.37
C ASP A 94 29.71 -0.18 11.78
N GLY A 95 28.51 0.41 11.91
CA GLY A 95 27.96 0.86 13.19
C GLY A 95 27.33 -0.25 14.03
N GLU A 96 26.55 0.14 15.05
CA GLU A 96 26.04 -0.80 16.07
C GLU A 96 24.61 -1.29 15.85
N VAL A 97 23.86 -0.73 14.89
CA VAL A 97 22.47 -1.15 14.66
C VAL A 97 22.44 -2.56 14.07
N ILE A 98 21.64 -3.41 14.71
CA ILE A 98 21.51 -4.84 14.39
C ILE A 98 20.13 -5.11 13.82
N GLY A 99 20.10 -5.81 12.70
CA GLY A 99 18.92 -6.41 12.09
C GLY A 99 18.87 -7.92 12.28
N TRP A 100 18.09 -8.57 11.43
CA TRP A 100 17.86 -10.00 11.42
C TRP A 100 19.16 -10.83 11.42
N TRP A 101 19.19 -11.89 12.24
CA TRP A 101 20.33 -12.79 12.48
C TRP A 101 21.60 -12.09 12.97
N GLY A 102 21.49 -10.94 13.64
CA GLY A 102 22.65 -10.23 14.18
C GLY A 102 23.41 -9.41 13.12
N ASN A 103 22.89 -9.31 11.89
CA ASN A 103 23.55 -8.60 10.80
C ASN A 103 23.38 -7.08 10.92
N LYS A 104 24.42 -6.32 10.56
CA LYS A 104 24.44 -4.86 10.67
C LYS A 104 24.14 -4.13 9.35
N THR A 105 24.40 -4.79 8.22
CA THR A 105 24.20 -4.24 6.87
C THR A 105 22.78 -4.54 6.37
N ARG A 106 22.32 -3.83 5.33
CA ARG A 106 21.00 -4.03 4.72
C ARG A 106 19.84 -3.97 5.72
N VAL A 107 19.95 -3.06 6.68
CA VAL A 107 18.91 -2.77 7.68
C VAL A 107 18.27 -1.42 7.36
N GLY A 108 16.96 -1.40 7.20
CA GLY A 108 16.18 -0.18 6.90
C GLY A 108 15.44 0.39 8.11
N GLY A 109 14.57 1.36 7.85
CA GLY A 109 13.71 1.98 8.86
C GLY A 109 12.36 2.33 8.23
N VAL A 110 11.27 1.85 8.84
CA VAL A 110 9.89 2.03 8.36
C VAL A 110 8.99 2.36 9.53
N ILE A 111 8.14 3.37 9.32
CA ILE A 111 7.04 3.75 10.22
C ILE A 111 5.70 3.33 9.61
N VAL A 112 4.73 3.03 10.46
CA VAL A 112 3.40 2.55 10.05
C VAL A 112 2.31 3.23 10.86
N SER A 113 1.23 3.62 10.22
CA SER A 113 0.07 4.19 10.90
C SER A 113 -0.65 3.14 11.75
N GLN A 114 -1.11 3.50 12.95
CA GLN A 114 -2.02 2.65 13.72
C GLN A 114 -3.37 2.52 12.99
N GLN A 115 -3.84 3.63 12.42
CA GLN A 115 -5.10 3.68 11.71
C GLN A 115 -5.02 2.96 10.36
N TYR A 116 -6.12 2.27 10.04
CA TYR A 116 -6.40 1.72 8.72
C TYR A 116 -7.19 2.72 7.87
N PHE A 117 -6.86 2.81 6.58
CA PHE A 117 -7.44 3.72 5.60
C PHE A 117 -7.99 2.92 4.41
N ALA A 118 -9.03 3.44 3.77
CA ALA A 118 -9.59 2.91 2.53
C ALA A 118 -9.59 4.03 1.47
N SER A 119 -10.69 4.27 0.76
CA SER A 119 -10.76 5.39 -0.18
C SER A 119 -10.35 6.73 0.47
N GLY A 120 -9.49 7.47 -0.22
CA GLY A 120 -8.94 8.69 0.32
C GLY A 120 -7.85 9.34 -0.52
N ARG A 121 -7.39 10.50 -0.03
CA ARG A 121 -6.17 11.18 -0.48
C ARG A 121 -5.08 10.97 0.55
N PHE A 122 -3.95 10.44 0.10
CA PHE A 122 -2.72 10.34 0.89
C PHE A 122 -1.76 11.39 0.35
N GLU A 123 -1.38 12.35 1.18
CA GLU A 123 -0.41 13.40 0.83
C GLU A 123 0.80 13.27 1.76
N VAL A 124 1.98 13.10 1.16
CA VAL A 124 3.24 12.95 1.88
C VAL A 124 4.24 13.91 1.27
N VAL A 125 4.78 14.81 2.10
CA VAL A 125 5.91 15.67 1.71
C VAL A 125 7.17 14.94 2.11
N MET A 126 7.95 14.46 1.15
CA MET A 126 9.15 13.68 1.41
C MET A 126 10.31 14.04 0.48
N LYS A 127 11.51 13.67 0.93
CA LYS A 127 12.78 13.82 0.23
C LYS A 127 13.51 12.49 0.25
N ILE A 128 14.05 12.10 -0.92
CA ILE A 128 14.88 10.92 -1.09
C ILE A 128 16.33 11.37 -1.24
N GLY A 129 17.25 10.77 -0.46
CA GLY A 129 18.66 11.11 -0.53
C GLY A 129 18.95 12.57 -0.13
N SER A 130 19.95 13.18 -0.77
CA SER A 130 20.39 14.55 -0.54
C SER A 130 21.03 15.16 -1.79
N GLN A 131 21.07 16.49 -1.85
CA GLN A 131 21.89 17.22 -2.83
C GLN A 131 23.36 17.25 -2.43
N GLU A 132 23.65 17.04 -1.15
CA GLU A 132 25.00 17.10 -0.60
C GLU A 132 25.56 15.70 -0.38
N LYS A 133 26.84 15.52 -0.75
CA LYS A 133 27.60 14.33 -0.38
C LYS A 133 27.94 14.38 1.10
N HIS A 134 28.01 13.20 1.72
CA HIS A 134 28.55 13.04 3.06
C HIS A 134 29.52 11.86 3.11
N PRO A 135 30.44 11.81 4.10
CA PRO A 135 31.30 10.65 4.31
C PRO A 135 30.49 9.37 4.46
N GLY A 136 30.88 8.32 3.73
CA GLY A 136 30.16 7.04 3.71
C GLY A 136 28.79 7.06 3.03
N GLY A 137 28.41 8.14 2.35
CA GLY A 137 27.17 8.21 1.58
C GLY A 137 27.29 7.59 0.18
N PRO A 138 26.17 7.48 -0.56
CA PRO A 138 26.16 7.00 -1.94
C PRO A 138 27.01 7.89 -2.88
N ALA A 139 27.50 7.30 -3.96
CA ALA A 139 28.26 8.02 -4.99
C ALA A 139 27.47 9.18 -5.62
N ASP A 140 26.19 8.95 -5.93
CA ASP A 140 25.19 9.97 -6.21
C ASP A 140 24.27 10.12 -4.99
N PRO A 141 24.38 11.20 -4.20
CA PRO A 141 23.61 11.37 -2.98
C PRO A 141 22.10 11.54 -3.26
N MET A 142 21.70 11.92 -4.48
CA MET A 142 20.28 12.04 -4.88
C MET A 142 19.66 10.68 -5.21
N ARG A 143 20.50 9.69 -5.54
CA ARG A 143 20.09 8.34 -5.99
C ARG A 143 20.79 7.28 -5.14
N PRO A 144 20.31 7.01 -3.92
CA PRO A 144 20.89 5.99 -3.06
C PRO A 144 20.62 4.57 -3.59
N LYS A 145 21.37 4.13 -4.61
CA LYS A 145 21.25 2.80 -5.22
C LYS A 145 21.44 1.70 -4.18
N GLY A 146 20.64 0.63 -4.29
CA GLY A 146 20.66 -0.49 -3.35
C GLY A 146 19.71 -0.37 -2.16
N CYS A 147 18.88 0.67 -2.11
CA CYS A 147 17.74 0.75 -1.21
C CYS A 147 16.46 1.18 -1.94
N ILE A 148 15.32 0.94 -1.30
CA ILE A 148 13.97 1.22 -1.79
C ILE A 148 13.27 2.18 -0.81
N PRO A 149 13.31 3.50 -1.08
CA PRO A 149 12.41 4.46 -0.47
C PRO A 149 10.98 4.19 -0.96
N ALA A 150 10.05 4.04 -0.03
CA ALA A 150 8.71 3.55 -0.32
C ALA A 150 7.61 4.25 0.47
N LEU A 151 6.48 4.45 -0.19
CA LEU A 151 5.17 4.73 0.40
C LEU A 151 4.21 3.64 -0.05
N TRP A 152 3.52 3.00 0.89
CA TRP A 152 2.54 1.99 0.54
C TRP A 152 1.45 1.86 1.61
N THR A 153 0.30 1.32 1.24
CA THR A 153 -0.67 0.82 2.23
C THR A 153 -0.57 -0.69 2.32
N TYR A 154 -0.63 -1.26 3.51
CA TYR A 154 -0.64 -2.71 3.70
C TYR A 154 -1.72 -3.14 4.71
N GLY A 155 -2.55 -4.09 4.32
CA GLY A 155 -3.55 -4.75 5.14
C GLY A 155 -3.51 -6.25 4.90
N TYR A 156 -3.37 -7.03 5.97
CA TYR A 156 -3.22 -8.47 5.89
C TYR A 156 -4.12 -9.17 6.89
N ARG A 157 -4.69 -10.30 6.47
CA ARG A 157 -5.37 -11.22 7.36
C ARG A 157 -5.22 -12.66 6.88
N TRP A 158 -4.74 -13.50 7.80
CA TRP A 158 -4.71 -14.95 7.62
C TRP A 158 -6.02 -15.56 8.12
N VAL A 159 -6.60 -16.46 7.34
CA VAL A 159 -7.81 -17.21 7.72
C VAL A 159 -7.52 -18.69 7.53
N GLU A 160 -7.57 -19.47 8.61
CA GLU A 160 -7.41 -20.93 8.56
C GLU A 160 -8.76 -21.63 8.64
N ALA A 161 -8.83 -22.78 7.99
CA ALA A 161 -10.01 -23.62 7.91
C ALA A 161 -9.65 -25.09 8.14
N ASP A 162 -10.67 -25.93 8.26
CA ASP A 162 -10.49 -27.37 8.44
C ASP A 162 -9.83 -27.98 7.21
N LYS A 163 -8.63 -28.55 7.41
CA LYS A 163 -7.83 -29.17 6.36
C LYS A 163 -8.53 -30.34 5.67
N SER A 164 -9.39 -31.07 6.38
CA SER A 164 -10.14 -32.20 5.80
C SER A 164 -11.15 -31.76 4.75
N ARG A 165 -11.60 -30.50 4.82
CA ARG A 165 -12.56 -29.86 3.91
C ARG A 165 -11.96 -28.66 3.19
N GLN A 166 -10.66 -28.69 2.90
CA GLN A 166 -9.95 -27.61 2.21
C GLN A 166 -10.57 -27.24 0.85
N GLY A 167 -11.20 -28.20 0.19
CA GLY A 167 -11.82 -27.98 -1.10
C GLY A 167 -13.16 -27.25 -1.00
N GLU A 168 -13.72 -27.01 0.18
CA GLU A 168 -15.12 -26.60 0.39
C GLU A 168 -15.22 -25.25 1.10
N PHE A 169 -16.34 -24.54 0.87
CA PHE A 169 -16.72 -23.44 1.74
C PHE A 169 -17.12 -24.00 3.11
N GLN A 170 -16.82 -23.27 4.17
CA GLN A 170 -16.96 -23.70 5.56
C GLN A 170 -17.76 -22.64 6.32
N ALA A 171 -19.02 -22.94 6.68
CA ALA A 171 -19.91 -21.96 7.30
C ALA A 171 -19.42 -21.50 8.69
N GLU A 172 -18.68 -22.35 9.39
CA GLU A 172 -18.01 -22.06 10.65
C GLU A 172 -16.77 -21.16 10.50
N THR A 173 -16.22 -21.07 9.28
CA THR A 173 -15.17 -20.11 8.90
C THR A 173 -15.64 -19.29 7.69
N PRO A 174 -16.59 -18.35 7.89
CA PRO A 174 -17.25 -17.59 6.81
C PRO A 174 -16.33 -16.92 5.77
N MET A 175 -15.13 -16.54 6.19
CA MET A 175 -14.13 -15.90 5.34
C MET A 175 -13.24 -16.90 4.60
N TYR A 176 -13.31 -18.20 4.89
CA TYR A 176 -12.57 -19.17 4.12
C TYR A 176 -13.17 -19.32 2.72
N ASN A 177 -12.31 -19.30 1.72
CA ASN A 177 -12.65 -19.36 0.31
C ASN A 177 -11.76 -20.40 -0.38
N PRO A 178 -12.33 -21.55 -0.80
CA PRO A 178 -11.57 -22.63 -1.43
C PRO A 178 -11.07 -22.28 -2.84
N HIS A 179 -11.44 -21.14 -3.42
CA HIS A 179 -10.92 -20.68 -4.71
C HIS A 179 -9.58 -19.95 -4.62
N MET A 180 -9.14 -19.58 -3.42
CA MET A 180 -7.87 -18.87 -3.20
C MET A 180 -7.02 -19.49 -2.09
N PRO A 181 -6.77 -20.81 -2.10
CA PRO A 181 -5.96 -21.45 -1.06
C PRO A 181 -4.54 -20.89 -1.07
N ALA A 182 -4.07 -20.44 0.09
CA ALA A 182 -2.71 -19.96 0.29
C ALA A 182 -1.76 -21.15 0.41
N TYR A 183 -0.73 -21.19 -0.45
CA TYR A 183 0.33 -22.20 -0.42
C TYR A 183 -0.14 -23.67 -0.42
N GLY A 184 -1.32 -23.95 -0.98
CA GLY A 184 -1.93 -25.29 -0.96
C GLY A 184 -2.42 -25.74 0.41
N LEU A 185 -2.57 -24.82 1.37
CA LEU A 185 -3.16 -25.04 2.68
C LEU A 185 -4.66 -24.76 2.65
N ALA A 186 -5.37 -25.26 3.65
CA ALA A 186 -6.73 -24.84 3.98
C ALA A 186 -6.70 -23.47 4.68
N ALA A 187 -6.12 -22.49 4.00
CA ALA A 187 -5.99 -21.14 4.51
C ALA A 187 -6.12 -20.12 3.37
N ASN A 188 -6.46 -18.88 3.69
CA ASN A 188 -6.41 -17.77 2.75
C ASN A 188 -5.55 -16.63 3.29
N GLU A 189 -4.85 -15.97 2.38
CA GLU A 189 -4.24 -14.67 2.59
C GLU A 189 -5.17 -13.60 2.02
N TYR A 190 -5.83 -12.89 2.91
CA TYR A 190 -6.42 -11.62 2.52
C TYR A 190 -5.32 -10.57 2.50
N TRP A 191 -5.16 -9.91 1.36
CA TRP A 191 -4.12 -8.94 1.07
C TRP A 191 -4.73 -7.70 0.42
N SER A 192 -4.51 -6.53 1.04
CA SER A 192 -4.87 -5.22 0.49
C SER A 192 -3.63 -4.33 0.48
N GLU A 193 -3.13 -4.00 -0.72
CA GLU A 193 -1.96 -3.13 -0.83
C GLU A 193 -1.97 -2.25 -2.08
N LEU A 194 -1.43 -1.05 -1.89
CA LEU A 194 -1.14 -0.06 -2.91
C LEU A 194 0.27 0.44 -2.66
N ASP A 195 1.16 0.35 -3.64
CA ASP A 195 2.49 0.96 -3.61
C ASP A 195 2.48 2.26 -4.40
N PHE A 196 2.91 3.38 -3.80
CA PHE A 196 2.74 4.71 -4.41
C PHE A 196 3.68 5.84 -3.95
N PRO A 197 5.01 5.72 -4.06
CA PRO A 197 5.72 4.78 -4.94
C PRO A 197 6.74 3.91 -4.21
N GLU A 198 7.33 2.95 -4.93
CA GLU A 198 8.64 2.37 -4.58
C GLU A 198 9.70 2.76 -5.62
N PHE A 199 10.82 3.35 -5.17
CA PHE A 199 11.94 3.75 -6.04
C PHE A 199 13.12 2.80 -5.93
N GLY A 200 13.94 2.69 -6.98
CA GLY A 200 15.28 2.10 -6.85
C GLY A 200 15.39 0.62 -7.22
N LYS A 201 14.37 0.02 -7.85
CA LYS A 201 14.48 -1.36 -8.37
C LYS A 201 15.69 -1.50 -9.28
N ALA A 202 16.56 -2.46 -8.99
CA ALA A 202 17.84 -2.67 -9.65
C ALA A 202 18.73 -1.40 -9.72
N GLY A 203 18.62 -0.50 -8.73
CA GLY A 203 19.30 0.78 -8.70
C GLY A 203 18.74 1.83 -9.66
N ASN A 204 17.56 1.60 -10.24
CA ASN A 204 16.89 2.55 -11.12
C ASN A 204 15.90 3.42 -10.33
N PHE A 205 16.25 4.68 -10.15
CA PHE A 205 15.39 5.67 -9.51
C PHE A 205 14.53 6.47 -10.50
N GLU A 206 14.85 6.42 -11.79
CA GLU A 206 14.12 7.15 -12.83
C GLU A 206 12.78 6.49 -13.13
N ASN A 207 12.67 5.17 -12.94
CA ASN A 207 11.44 4.40 -13.11
C ASN A 207 10.97 3.85 -11.76
N SER A 208 9.90 4.41 -11.22
CA SER A 208 9.31 4.00 -9.95
C SER A 208 8.19 3.00 -10.14
N MET A 209 8.04 2.10 -9.18
CA MET A 209 6.98 1.11 -9.10
C MET A 209 5.73 1.69 -8.44
N TYR A 210 4.59 1.35 -9.03
CA TYR A 210 3.26 1.57 -8.50
C TYR A 210 2.47 0.28 -8.67
N ASN A 211 2.31 -0.46 -7.60
CA ASN A 211 1.66 -1.76 -7.62
C ASN A 211 0.33 -1.70 -6.89
N THR A 212 -0.51 -2.65 -7.25
CA THR A 212 -1.76 -2.91 -6.54
C THR A 212 -1.83 -4.39 -6.26
N PHE A 213 -2.27 -4.75 -5.06
CA PHE A 213 -2.49 -6.12 -4.65
C PHE A 213 -3.92 -6.26 -4.12
N LEU A 214 -4.64 -7.20 -4.69
CA LEU A 214 -5.98 -7.60 -4.29
C LEU A 214 -5.98 -9.11 -4.09
N GLN A 215 -5.86 -9.53 -2.83
CA GLN A 215 -5.76 -10.93 -2.44
C GLN A 215 -4.62 -11.63 -3.20
N ASN A 216 -4.93 -12.63 -4.03
CA ASN A 216 -3.98 -13.39 -4.84
C ASN A 216 -3.78 -12.82 -6.27
N ARG A 217 -4.08 -11.54 -6.48
CA ARG A 217 -3.87 -10.82 -7.74
C ARG A 217 -3.03 -9.59 -7.49
N HIS A 218 -2.21 -9.24 -8.47
CA HIS A 218 -1.42 -8.02 -8.43
C HIS A 218 -1.22 -7.45 -9.84
N ASP A 219 -1.02 -6.14 -9.92
CA ASP A 219 -0.65 -5.42 -11.14
C ASP A 219 0.56 -4.54 -10.82
N ASN A 220 1.72 -4.88 -11.39
CA ASN A 220 2.96 -4.12 -11.21
C ASN A 220 3.13 -3.13 -12.36
N ARG A 221 3.17 -1.83 -12.08
CA ARG A 221 3.40 -0.80 -13.10
C ARG A 221 4.65 0.01 -12.80
N PHE A 222 5.28 0.47 -13.87
CA PHE A 222 6.47 1.31 -13.82
C PHE A 222 6.20 2.61 -14.56
N PHE A 223 6.53 3.73 -13.93
CA PHE A 223 6.36 5.06 -14.52
C PHE A 223 7.66 5.85 -14.39
N GLN A 224 7.97 6.66 -15.40
CA GLN A 224 9.18 7.49 -15.40
C GLN A 224 8.91 8.77 -14.59
N ILE A 225 9.67 8.97 -13.51
CA ILE A 225 9.48 10.11 -12.59
C ILE A 225 10.84 10.74 -12.21
N PRO A 226 11.57 11.30 -13.18
CA PRO A 226 12.88 11.90 -12.92
C PRO A 226 12.82 13.09 -11.96
N ARG A 227 11.69 13.83 -11.98
CA ARG A 227 11.56 15.11 -11.27
C ARG A 227 11.52 14.99 -9.76
N ALA A 228 11.25 13.81 -9.22
CA ALA A 228 11.14 13.59 -7.78
C ALA A 228 12.45 13.12 -7.14
N ILE A 229 13.50 12.91 -7.95
CA ILE A 229 14.77 12.29 -7.57
C ILE A 229 15.92 13.28 -7.77
N ASP A 230 15.83 14.40 -7.06
CA ASP A 230 16.78 15.51 -7.13
C ASP A 230 17.36 15.90 -5.75
N GLY A 231 17.10 15.08 -4.72
CA GLY A 231 17.53 15.37 -3.36
C GLY A 231 16.76 16.50 -2.67
N SER A 232 15.60 16.91 -3.17
CA SER A 232 14.71 17.94 -2.61
C SER A 232 13.43 17.34 -2.03
N TYR A 233 12.66 18.16 -1.31
CA TYR A 233 11.32 17.79 -0.86
C TYR A 233 10.29 17.98 -1.98
N HIS A 234 9.49 16.95 -2.22
CA HIS A 234 8.35 16.97 -3.13
C HIS A 234 7.08 16.54 -2.41
N THR A 235 5.93 16.92 -2.95
CA THR A 235 4.61 16.49 -2.45
C THR A 235 4.11 15.33 -3.28
N PHE A 236 4.05 14.14 -2.68
CA PHE A 236 3.52 12.92 -3.29
C PHE A 236 2.07 12.76 -2.87
N VAL A 237 1.17 12.58 -3.84
CA VAL A 237 -0.26 12.41 -3.59
C VAL A 237 -0.80 11.16 -4.28
N THR A 238 -1.57 10.36 -3.56
CA THR A 238 -2.36 9.27 -4.13
C THR A 238 -3.83 9.45 -3.81
N GLU A 239 -4.66 9.43 -4.84
CA GLU A 239 -6.12 9.35 -4.79
C GLU A 239 -6.55 7.89 -4.94
N TRP A 240 -7.02 7.26 -3.88
CA TRP A 240 -7.61 5.91 -3.92
C TRP A 240 -9.14 6.01 -3.89
N ARG A 241 -9.82 5.45 -4.88
CA ARG A 241 -11.29 5.40 -4.97
C ARG A 241 -11.80 3.97 -4.96
N THR A 242 -12.95 3.77 -4.33
CA THR A 242 -13.69 2.50 -4.33
C THR A 242 -15.12 2.74 -4.82
N HIS A 243 -15.86 1.68 -5.14
CA HIS A 243 -17.28 1.76 -5.49
C HIS A 243 -18.02 0.45 -5.16
N LEU A 244 -19.35 0.48 -5.28
CA LEU A 244 -20.15 -0.74 -5.27
C LEU A 244 -20.45 -1.18 -6.69
N ARG A 245 -20.11 -2.44 -7.01
CA ARG A 245 -20.51 -3.06 -8.29
C ARG A 245 -21.68 -4.01 -8.06
N PRO A 246 -22.88 -3.74 -8.61
CA PRO A 246 -24.01 -4.64 -8.48
C PRO A 246 -23.72 -6.06 -8.95
N MET A 247 -24.17 -7.05 -8.19
CA MET A 247 -24.06 -8.48 -8.51
C MET A 247 -25.48 -9.10 -8.56
N PRO A 248 -26.26 -8.84 -9.63
CA PRO A 248 -27.67 -9.19 -9.70
C PRO A 248 -27.95 -10.71 -9.77
N ALA A 249 -26.94 -11.54 -9.96
CA ALA A 249 -27.06 -13.00 -9.96
C ALA A 249 -26.98 -13.62 -8.57
N ILE A 250 -26.42 -12.91 -7.57
CA ILE A 250 -26.21 -13.44 -6.23
C ILE A 250 -27.53 -13.48 -5.45
N ARG A 251 -27.74 -14.57 -4.72
CA ARG A 251 -28.91 -14.83 -3.88
C ARG A 251 -28.52 -15.00 -2.42
N ASP A 252 -29.49 -14.86 -1.52
CA ASP A 252 -29.28 -14.98 -0.07
C ASP A 252 -28.72 -16.37 0.31
N ALA A 253 -29.10 -17.42 -0.43
CA ALA A 253 -28.61 -18.78 -0.21
C ALA A 253 -27.12 -19.00 -0.56
N GLN A 254 -26.48 -18.04 -1.23
CA GLN A 254 -25.09 -18.18 -1.72
C GLN A 254 -24.08 -17.41 -0.86
N VAL A 255 -24.54 -16.78 0.22
CA VAL A 255 -23.70 -15.93 1.07
C VAL A 255 -23.91 -16.24 2.54
N ILE A 256 -22.92 -15.85 3.34
CA ILE A 256 -23.01 -15.85 4.79
C ILE A 256 -22.59 -14.49 5.33
N GLU A 257 -23.26 -14.02 6.37
CA GLU A 257 -22.88 -12.78 7.04
C GLU A 257 -21.77 -13.05 8.05
N SER A 258 -20.72 -12.23 8.01
CA SER A 258 -19.65 -12.24 9.01
C SER A 258 -18.95 -10.89 9.06
N GLU A 259 -18.71 -10.41 10.27
CA GLU A 259 -18.04 -9.13 10.55
C GLU A 259 -18.69 -7.91 9.88
N GLY A 260 -20.02 -7.91 9.72
CA GLY A 260 -20.76 -6.80 9.09
C GLY A 260 -20.72 -6.80 7.57
N TYR A 261 -20.22 -7.87 6.96
CA TYR A 261 -20.10 -8.07 5.52
C TYR A 261 -20.70 -9.42 5.10
N TYR A 262 -21.04 -9.56 3.82
CA TYR A 262 -21.52 -10.84 3.27
C TYR A 262 -20.43 -11.50 2.41
N TRP A 263 -20.16 -12.77 2.67
CA TRP A 263 -19.11 -13.53 2.00
C TRP A 263 -19.73 -14.63 1.14
N ILE A 264 -19.22 -14.84 -0.08
CA ILE A 264 -19.64 -15.94 -0.95
C ILE A 264 -19.37 -17.28 -0.24
N GLN A 265 -20.35 -18.19 -0.30
CA GLN A 265 -20.29 -19.56 0.24
C GLN A 265 -20.73 -20.61 -0.78
N ASP A 266 -20.80 -20.25 -2.06
CA ASP A 266 -21.24 -21.12 -3.14
C ASP A 266 -20.20 -21.17 -4.26
N LYS A 267 -19.72 -22.38 -4.55
CA LYS A 267 -18.72 -22.65 -5.61
C LYS A 267 -19.25 -22.38 -7.02
N SER A 268 -20.57 -22.27 -7.20
CA SER A 268 -21.15 -21.92 -8.48
C SER A 268 -20.83 -20.48 -8.90
N VAL A 269 -20.45 -19.61 -7.94
CA VAL A 269 -20.06 -18.22 -8.20
C VAL A 269 -18.59 -18.17 -8.63
N PRO A 270 -18.29 -17.75 -9.88
CA PRO A 270 -16.92 -17.68 -10.37
C PRO A 270 -16.04 -16.74 -9.54
N PHE A 271 -14.86 -17.19 -9.13
CA PHE A 271 -13.91 -16.37 -8.36
C PHE A 271 -13.54 -15.06 -9.06
N ALA A 272 -13.45 -15.06 -10.39
CA ALA A 272 -13.14 -13.86 -11.18
C ALA A 272 -14.18 -12.73 -11.00
N ASP A 273 -15.40 -13.05 -10.57
CA ASP A 273 -16.49 -12.07 -10.45
C ASP A 273 -16.44 -11.27 -9.14
N TYR A 274 -15.78 -11.78 -8.11
CA TYR A 274 -15.70 -11.14 -6.78
C TYR A 274 -14.30 -11.08 -6.16
N LEU A 275 -13.36 -11.90 -6.63
CA LEU A 275 -11.92 -11.84 -6.28
C LEU A 275 -11.65 -11.91 -4.77
N GLY A 276 -12.51 -12.60 -4.02
CA GLY A 276 -12.41 -12.70 -2.57
C GLY A 276 -12.91 -11.46 -1.82
N ASN A 277 -13.39 -10.40 -2.47
CA ASN A 277 -13.96 -9.27 -1.77
C ASN A 277 -15.35 -9.59 -1.18
N PRO A 278 -15.73 -8.94 -0.07
CA PRO A 278 -17.04 -9.09 0.52
C PRO A 278 -18.10 -8.36 -0.31
N LEU A 279 -19.36 -8.64 0.03
CA LEU A 279 -20.55 -8.07 -0.55
C LEU A 279 -21.32 -7.21 0.45
N LYS A 280 -22.03 -6.22 -0.08
CA LYS A 280 -23.07 -5.45 0.59
C LYS A 280 -24.44 -6.02 0.23
N LYS A 281 -25.29 -6.30 1.21
CA LYS A 281 -26.71 -6.59 0.97
C LYS A 281 -27.46 -5.29 0.68
N LEU A 282 -28.14 -5.23 -0.46
CA LEU A 282 -28.97 -4.11 -0.90
C LEU A 282 -30.48 -4.37 -0.66
N GLY A 283 -30.83 -5.62 -0.38
CA GLY A 283 -32.18 -6.12 -0.15
C GLY A 283 -32.21 -7.63 -0.38
N ASP A 284 -33.39 -8.23 -0.31
CA ASP A 284 -33.57 -9.67 -0.54
C ASP A 284 -33.05 -10.04 -1.94
N ASN A 285 -32.15 -11.02 -1.99
CA ASN A 285 -31.55 -11.52 -3.23
C ASN A 285 -30.85 -10.43 -4.08
N LYS A 286 -30.40 -9.35 -3.43
CA LYS A 286 -29.74 -8.21 -4.09
C LYS A 286 -28.46 -7.86 -3.36
N TYR A 287 -27.34 -8.02 -4.05
CA TYR A 287 -26.01 -7.76 -3.51
C TYR A 287 -25.20 -6.87 -4.44
N ALA A 288 -24.21 -6.18 -3.88
CA ALA A 288 -23.15 -5.51 -4.62
C ALA A 288 -21.79 -5.89 -4.04
N LEU A 289 -20.78 -6.00 -4.89
CA LEU A 289 -19.40 -6.20 -4.52
C LEU A 289 -18.80 -4.90 -4.03
N TYR A 290 -18.08 -4.95 -2.92
CA TYR A 290 -17.13 -3.90 -2.55
C TYR A 290 -15.89 -4.01 -3.45
N GLU A 291 -15.62 -3.00 -4.27
CA GLU A 291 -14.59 -3.09 -5.30
C GLU A 291 -13.74 -1.80 -5.36
N GLY A 292 -12.42 -1.97 -5.49
CA GLY A 292 -11.52 -0.87 -5.74
C GLY A 292 -11.64 -0.40 -7.18
N LYS A 293 -11.71 0.91 -7.38
CA LYS A 293 -12.00 1.51 -8.68
C LYS A 293 -10.75 1.98 -9.39
N ILE A 294 -9.97 2.83 -8.73
CA ILE A 294 -8.78 3.44 -9.31
C ILE A 294 -7.87 4.00 -8.21
N ALA A 295 -6.56 3.97 -8.43
CA ALA A 295 -5.57 4.77 -7.73
C ALA A 295 -4.92 5.74 -8.72
N MET A 296 -4.88 7.04 -8.41
CA MET A 296 -4.25 8.07 -9.25
C MET A 296 -3.17 8.79 -8.48
N HIS A 297 -2.00 8.95 -9.09
CA HIS A 297 -0.81 9.43 -8.38
C HIS A 297 -0.33 10.75 -8.96
N TYR A 298 0.05 11.68 -8.10
CA TYR A 298 0.48 13.03 -8.42
C TYR A 298 1.76 13.36 -7.66
N ILE A 299 2.62 14.14 -8.29
CA ILE A 299 3.80 14.72 -7.66
C ILE A 299 3.79 16.22 -7.96
N ASP A 300 3.92 17.03 -6.91
CA ASP A 300 3.85 18.49 -6.97
C ASP A 300 2.62 19.01 -7.73
N GLY A 301 1.47 18.37 -7.45
CA GLY A 301 0.18 18.71 -8.04
C GLY A 301 -0.05 18.16 -9.46
N LYS A 302 0.94 17.52 -10.08
CA LYS A 302 0.83 16.98 -11.44
C LYS A 302 0.69 15.48 -11.45
N LYS A 303 -0.29 14.96 -12.17
CA LYS A 303 -0.49 13.52 -12.33
C LYS A 303 0.70 12.87 -13.03
N VAL A 304 1.21 11.79 -12.45
CA VAL A 304 2.37 11.02 -12.94
C VAL A 304 2.05 9.57 -13.26
N ALA A 305 1.06 8.98 -12.60
CA ALA A 305 0.73 7.56 -12.74
C ALA A 305 -0.74 7.26 -12.41
N GLY A 306 -1.17 6.03 -12.71
CA GLY A 306 -2.44 5.49 -12.22
C GLY A 306 -2.59 3.99 -12.43
N ASN A 307 -3.35 3.38 -11.52
CA ASN A 307 -3.64 1.95 -11.47
C ASN A 307 -5.16 1.75 -11.44
N ASP A 308 -5.64 0.86 -12.31
CA ASP A 308 -7.08 0.56 -12.52
C ASP A 308 -7.38 -0.95 -12.55
N LYS A 309 -6.38 -1.79 -12.29
CA LYS A 309 -6.53 -3.24 -12.14
C LYS A 309 -6.19 -3.62 -10.72
N TRP A 310 -6.92 -4.58 -10.16
CA TRP A 310 -6.66 -5.16 -8.83
C TRP A 310 -6.47 -4.11 -7.73
N VAL A 311 -7.14 -2.97 -7.86
CA VAL A 311 -7.18 -1.95 -6.82
C VAL A 311 -7.96 -2.53 -5.65
N PRO A 312 -7.43 -2.51 -4.43
CA PRO A 312 -8.13 -3.06 -3.29
C PRO A 312 -9.31 -2.17 -2.86
N ALA A 313 -10.20 -2.77 -2.04
CA ALA A 313 -11.30 -2.08 -1.37
C ALA A 313 -11.20 -2.16 0.17
N MET A 314 -10.44 -3.14 0.68
CA MET A 314 -10.26 -3.35 2.11
C MET A 314 -9.25 -2.37 2.69
N SER A 315 -9.57 -1.83 3.86
CA SER A 315 -8.72 -0.86 4.51
C SER A 315 -7.34 -1.43 4.83
N ALA A 316 -6.31 -0.60 4.76
CA ALA A 316 -4.91 -0.93 4.97
C ALA A 316 -4.18 0.19 5.75
N GLN A 317 -3.11 -0.13 6.46
CA GLN A 317 -2.30 0.87 7.18
C GLN A 317 -1.32 1.54 6.22
N LEU A 318 -1.06 2.84 6.39
CA LEU A 318 -0.02 3.55 5.65
C LEU A 318 1.35 3.21 6.23
N ASN A 319 2.27 2.78 5.38
CA ASN A 319 3.64 2.43 5.68
C ASN A 319 4.56 3.37 4.86
N MET A 320 5.63 3.85 5.49
CA MET A 320 6.56 4.78 4.84
C MET A 320 7.98 4.56 5.37
N GLY A 321 8.96 4.61 4.48
CA GLY A 321 10.36 4.55 4.88
C GLY A 321 11.27 3.98 3.82
N VAL A 322 12.35 3.33 4.25
CA VAL A 322 13.36 2.77 3.35
C VAL A 322 13.73 1.36 3.77
N TRP A 323 13.82 0.44 2.81
CA TRP A 323 14.24 -0.94 2.99
C TRP A 323 15.21 -1.39 1.89
N LEU A 324 15.90 -2.52 2.02
CA LEU A 324 17.03 -2.89 1.13
C LEU A 324 16.94 -4.33 0.59
N PRO A 325 15.86 -4.71 -0.12
CA PRO A 325 15.71 -6.06 -0.68
C PRO A 325 16.80 -6.39 -1.71
N ASP A 326 17.04 -7.67 -1.96
CA ASP A 326 17.98 -8.14 -2.99
C ASP A 326 17.79 -7.46 -4.35
N TRP A 327 16.55 -7.29 -4.77
CA TRP A 327 16.19 -6.70 -6.05
C TRP A 327 16.47 -5.19 -6.13
N ALA A 328 16.82 -4.52 -5.04
CA ALA A 328 17.30 -3.13 -5.06
C ALA A 328 18.70 -3.00 -5.66
N GLY A 329 19.47 -4.10 -5.70
CA GLY A 329 20.86 -4.12 -6.16
C GLY A 329 21.87 -3.73 -5.07
N PRO A 330 23.15 -3.53 -5.42
CA PRO A 330 24.22 -3.23 -4.46
C PRO A 330 24.03 -1.86 -3.79
N ALA A 331 24.35 -1.78 -2.50
CA ALA A 331 24.26 -0.59 -1.65
C ALA A 331 25.66 -0.22 -1.17
N ASP A 332 26.55 0.12 -2.11
CA ASP A 332 27.98 0.36 -1.86
C ASP A 332 28.23 1.71 -1.16
N TRP A 333 27.76 1.80 0.08
CA TRP A 333 27.82 2.95 0.97
C TRP A 333 27.50 2.50 2.41
N LYS A 334 27.73 3.38 3.39
CA LYS A 334 27.44 3.14 4.80
C LYS A 334 25.99 3.49 5.14
N THR A 335 25.59 4.72 4.83
CA THR A 335 24.24 5.21 5.17
C THR A 335 23.60 6.00 4.03
N ALA A 336 22.29 5.89 3.94
CA ALA A 336 21.42 6.73 3.13
C ALA A 336 20.12 7.01 3.91
N SER A 337 19.29 7.93 3.45
CA SER A 337 18.01 8.21 4.14
C SER A 337 16.89 8.64 3.19
N MET A 338 15.68 8.41 3.67
CA MET A 338 14.46 9.06 3.23
C MET A 338 13.95 9.93 4.38
N LYS A 339 13.55 11.17 4.08
CA LYS A 339 13.03 12.10 5.08
C LYS A 339 11.61 12.50 4.76
N ILE A 340 10.73 12.52 5.74
CA ILE A 340 9.32 12.86 5.60
C ILE A 340 9.04 14.11 6.43
N ALA A 341 8.64 15.19 5.78
CA ALA A 341 8.35 16.47 6.43
C ALA A 341 6.92 16.54 6.98
N SER A 342 5.95 15.94 6.28
CA SER A 342 4.57 15.91 6.74
C SER A 342 3.77 14.81 6.05
N VAL A 343 2.70 14.39 6.72
CA VAL A 343 1.72 13.44 6.21
C VAL A 343 0.33 13.98 6.47
N LYS A 344 -0.54 13.88 5.47
CA LYS A 344 -1.96 14.18 5.61
C LYS A 344 -2.79 13.17 4.85
N VAL A 345 -3.81 12.62 5.52
CA VAL A 345 -4.74 11.68 4.91
C VAL A 345 -6.16 12.20 5.06
N TRP A 346 -6.89 12.23 3.94
CA TRP A 346 -8.32 12.47 3.91
C TRP A 346 -9.04 11.18 3.54
N GLN A 347 -9.94 10.68 4.39
CA GLN A 347 -10.83 9.58 4.03
C GLN A 347 -12.04 10.13 3.26
N TYR A 348 -12.40 9.46 2.17
CA TYR A 348 -13.56 9.83 1.35
C TYR A 348 -14.84 9.14 1.82
N GLY A 349 -14.72 7.92 2.35
CA GLY A 349 -15.90 7.14 2.72
C GLY A 349 -16.73 6.78 1.50
N ASP A 350 -16.05 6.45 0.39
CA ASP A 350 -16.71 5.90 -0.78
C ASP A 350 -17.51 4.66 -0.38
N GLU A 351 -18.65 4.44 -1.05
CA GLU A 351 -19.56 3.33 -0.73
C GLU A 351 -18.94 1.93 -0.87
N GLY A 352 -17.82 1.83 -1.58
CA GLY A 352 -17.03 0.63 -1.80
C GLY A 352 -16.00 0.35 -0.72
N ASP A 353 -15.89 1.17 0.32
CA ASP A 353 -14.92 0.97 1.40
C ASP A 353 -15.28 -0.23 2.28
N VAL A 354 -14.29 -1.10 2.53
CA VAL A 354 -14.38 -2.20 3.49
C VAL A 354 -13.48 -1.90 4.66
N ILE A 355 -14.06 -1.60 5.81
CA ILE A 355 -13.34 -1.19 7.02
C ILE A 355 -13.44 -2.28 8.07
N GLY A 356 -12.34 -2.52 8.79
CA GLY A 356 -12.38 -3.41 9.95
C GLY A 356 -12.49 -4.88 9.60
N VAL A 357 -12.19 -5.29 8.37
CA VAL A 357 -11.87 -6.70 8.06
C VAL A 357 -10.41 -6.98 8.37
N MET A 358 -9.52 -6.07 7.94
CA MET A 358 -8.11 -6.05 8.33
C MET A 358 -7.97 -5.37 9.69
N LYS A 359 -7.26 -6.00 10.63
CA LYS A 359 -7.17 -5.54 12.03
C LYS A 359 -5.79 -5.82 12.62
N GLY A 360 -5.47 -5.06 13.66
CA GLY A 360 -4.27 -5.27 14.46
C GLY A 360 -3.02 -4.67 13.82
N ARG A 361 -1.91 -4.72 14.55
CA ARG A 361 -0.59 -4.42 14.01
C ARG A 361 -0.05 -5.67 13.32
N ASN A 362 0.66 -5.48 12.22
CA ASN A 362 1.49 -6.55 11.70
C ASN A 362 2.65 -6.78 12.71
N PRO A 363 2.77 -7.98 13.31
CA PRO A 363 3.72 -8.18 14.39
C PRO A 363 5.17 -8.16 13.91
N ASP A 364 6.05 -7.77 14.83
CA ASP A 364 7.48 -7.98 14.70
C ASP A 364 7.77 -9.49 14.55
N ASN A 365 8.85 -9.82 13.84
CA ASN A 365 9.27 -11.22 13.67
C ASN A 365 10.70 -11.50 14.16
N PHE A 366 11.36 -10.51 14.76
CA PHE A 366 12.62 -10.69 15.48
C PHE A 366 12.72 -9.72 16.65
N VAL A 367 13.56 -10.05 17.62
CA VAL A 367 13.86 -9.20 18.78
C VAL A 367 15.09 -8.31 18.52
N GLN A 368 15.39 -7.40 19.46
CA GLN A 368 16.41 -6.36 19.28
C GLN A 368 17.83 -6.89 18.98
N ASP A 369 18.19 -8.07 19.47
CA ASP A 369 19.50 -8.68 19.19
C ASP A 369 19.57 -9.41 17.83
N GLY A 370 18.50 -9.32 17.02
CA GLY A 370 18.42 -9.92 15.70
C GLY A 370 17.86 -11.34 15.67
N LYS A 371 17.59 -11.97 16.82
CA LYS A 371 17.04 -13.34 16.85
C LYS A 371 15.58 -13.36 16.39
N PRO A 372 15.20 -14.31 15.51
CA PRO A 372 13.80 -14.53 15.16
C PRO A 372 12.91 -14.73 16.39
N ILE A 373 11.67 -14.28 16.30
CA ILE A 373 10.60 -14.62 17.24
C ILE A 373 9.95 -15.91 16.72
N ASP A 374 9.89 -16.92 17.58
CA ASP A 374 9.24 -18.21 17.29
C ASP A 374 7.72 -18.10 17.22
#